data_AF-A0A9D1PXQ2-F1
#
_entry.id   AF-A0A9D1PXQ2-F1
#
_cell.length_a   1.000
_cell.length_b   1.000
_cell.length_c   1.000
_cell.angle_alpha   90.00
_cell.angle_beta   90.00
_cell.angle_gamma   90.00
#
_symmetry.space_group_name_H-M   'P 1'
#
loop_
_entity.id
_entity.type
_entity.pdbx_description
1 polymer ?
#
loop_
_entity_poly.entity_id
_entity_poly.type
_entity_poly.pdbx_seq_one_letter_code
_entity_poly.pdbx_strand_id
1 'polypeptide(L)'
;MEKHFYIGKGPGNDAFVKEIDGLFDQCRAARAKLARDFKADTVWTRKQRVCGLVFRRRQQLPWLNLVRANGNFYAYSPQQGTAKGWELARRIREEDILHFDPSVYVLERLLLQRTVVDMGHTYKSQAGITNGQIFVSIPGGKKHIAGSDPFPTIPGWLYEVPANEWLVAQGREVA
;
A
#
# COMPACT_ATOMS: atom_id res chain seq x y z
N MET A 1 0.50 20.63 -13.95
CA MET A 1 -0.60 19.65 -13.86
C MET A 1 -1.60 20.04 -12.78
N GLU A 2 -2.86 20.29 -13.15
CA GLU A 2 -4.00 20.45 -12.23
C GLU A 2 -4.18 19.20 -11.36
N LYS A 3 -4.63 19.37 -10.10
CA LYS A 3 -4.94 18.28 -9.17
C LYS A 3 -6.15 18.65 -8.32
N HIS A 4 -6.97 17.65 -8.03
CA HIS A 4 -8.11 17.76 -7.12
C HIS A 4 -7.87 16.92 -5.88
N PHE A 5 -8.13 17.50 -4.71
CA PHE A 5 -7.85 16.89 -3.41
C PHE A 5 -9.14 16.62 -2.66
N TYR A 6 -9.24 15.44 -2.05
CA TYR A 6 -10.44 14.98 -1.38
C TYR A 6 -10.12 14.44 0.02
N ILE A 7 -11.02 14.69 0.96
CA ILE A 7 -10.97 14.18 2.34
C ILE A 7 -12.27 13.47 2.67
N GLY A 8 -12.18 12.28 3.25
CA GLY A 8 -13.32 11.53 3.77
C GLY A 8 -13.85 12.13 5.07
N LYS A 9 -15.17 12.33 5.14
CA LYS A 9 -15.87 12.73 6.37
C LYS A 9 -17.21 12.00 6.50
N GLY A 10 -17.67 11.86 7.75
CA GLY A 10 -18.98 11.30 8.09
C GLY A 10 -19.07 9.77 7.97
N PRO A 11 -20.27 9.19 8.09
CA PRO A 11 -20.45 7.75 8.26
C PRO A 11 -19.86 6.88 7.16
N GLY A 12 -19.83 7.38 5.92
CA GLY A 12 -19.22 6.68 4.79
C GLY A 12 -17.70 6.54 4.93
N ASN A 13 -17.01 7.58 5.42
CA ASN A 13 -15.60 7.52 5.75
C ASN A 13 -15.34 6.53 6.88
N ASP A 14 -16.11 6.62 7.97
CA ASP A 14 -15.87 5.84 9.18
C ASP A 14 -16.05 4.33 8.92
N ALA A 15 -17.08 3.98 8.15
CA ALA A 15 -17.30 2.60 7.71
C ALA A 15 -16.14 2.09 6.84
N PHE A 16 -15.64 2.91 5.92
CA PHE A 16 -14.56 2.51 5.01
C PHE A 16 -13.20 2.41 5.71
N VAL A 17 -12.91 3.31 6.65
CA VAL A 17 -11.72 3.21 7.50
C VAL A 17 -11.76 1.94 8.33
N LYS A 18 -12.91 1.60 8.92
CA LYS A 18 -13.09 0.35 9.68
C LYS A 18 -12.87 -0.90 8.83
N GLU A 19 -13.32 -0.90 7.58
CA GLU A 19 -13.04 -1.98 6.62
C GLU A 19 -11.53 -2.14 6.39
N ILE A 20 -10.82 -1.03 6.19
CA ILE A 20 -9.39 -1.03 5.94
C ILE A 20 -8.59 -1.45 7.18
N ASP A 21 -8.97 -0.98 8.37
CA ASP A 21 -8.36 -1.42 9.63
C ASP A 21 -8.51 -2.93 9.81
N GLY A 22 -9.68 -3.49 9.49
CA GLY A 22 -9.90 -4.93 9.51
C GLY A 22 -9.01 -5.71 8.54
N LEU A 23 -8.77 -5.18 7.34
CA LEU A 23 -7.83 -5.78 6.39
C LEU A 23 -6.37 -5.62 6.83
N PHE A 24 -6.04 -4.51 7.48
CA PHE A 24 -4.71 -4.26 8.03
C PHE A 24 -4.38 -5.26 9.15
N ASP A 25 -5.33 -5.53 10.04
CA ASP A 25 -5.21 -6.53 11.10
C ASP A 25 -5.06 -7.95 10.53
N GLN A 26 -5.85 -8.30 9.50
CA GLN A 26 -5.69 -9.58 8.80
C GLN A 26 -4.31 -9.72 8.14
N CYS A 27 -3.84 -8.67 7.46
CA CYS A 27 -2.49 -8.62 6.88
C CYS A 27 -1.41 -8.79 7.95
N ARG A 28 -1.53 -8.10 9.08
CA ARG A 28 -0.61 -8.23 10.21
C ARG A 28 -0.60 -9.66 10.78
N ALA A 29 -1.77 -10.25 10.97
CA ALA A 29 -1.92 -11.62 11.45
C ALA A 29 -1.31 -12.63 10.46
N ALA A 30 -1.56 -12.49 9.17
CA ALA A 30 -1.01 -13.33 8.11
C ALA A 30 0.53 -13.23 8.07
N ARG A 31 1.09 -12.02 8.12
CA ARG A 31 2.54 -11.80 8.17
C ARG A 31 3.17 -12.43 9.41
N ALA A 32 2.54 -12.29 10.58
CA ALA A 32 3.01 -12.91 11.82
C ALA A 32 2.94 -14.44 11.76
N LYS A 33 1.88 -15.00 11.18
CA LYS A 33 1.73 -16.44 10.95
C LYS A 33 2.82 -16.96 10.01
N LEU A 34 3.03 -16.31 8.86
CA LEU A 34 4.09 -16.69 7.92
C LEU A 34 5.46 -16.67 8.60
N ALA A 35 5.81 -15.61 9.34
CA ALA A 35 7.07 -15.54 10.07
C ALA A 35 7.21 -16.70 11.07
N ARG A 36 6.15 -16.99 11.84
CA ARG A 36 6.12 -18.08 12.81
C ARG A 36 6.33 -19.46 12.16
N ASP A 37 5.62 -19.74 11.08
CA ASP A 37 5.68 -21.04 10.38
C ASP A 37 7.11 -21.34 9.88
N PHE A 38 7.87 -20.30 9.53
CA PHE A 38 9.25 -20.40 9.09
C PHE A 38 10.29 -20.07 10.19
N LYS A 39 9.85 -19.92 11.45
CA LYS A 39 10.70 -19.59 12.62
C LYS A 39 11.53 -18.32 12.44
N ALA A 40 10.98 -17.33 11.74
CA ALA A 40 11.57 -16.01 11.55
C ALA A 40 11.08 -15.01 12.60
N ASP A 41 11.85 -13.94 12.81
CA ASP A 41 11.47 -12.86 13.73
C ASP A 41 10.35 -11.99 13.13
N THR A 42 10.40 -11.75 11.82
CA THR A 42 9.34 -11.06 11.06
C THR A 42 9.49 -11.33 9.56
N VAL A 43 8.63 -10.74 8.74
CA VAL A 43 8.71 -10.77 7.28
C VAL A 43 9.55 -9.62 6.75
N TRP A 44 10.22 -9.85 5.62
CA TRP A 44 10.90 -8.80 4.88
C TRP A 44 9.97 -8.22 3.82
N THR A 45 9.79 -6.90 3.81
CA THR A 45 8.98 -6.20 2.81
C THR A 45 9.83 -5.28 1.94
N ARG A 46 9.54 -5.25 0.63
CA ARG A 46 10.10 -4.30 -0.32
C ARG A 46 8.94 -3.68 -1.12
N LYS A 47 8.86 -2.35 -1.14
CA LYS A 47 7.75 -1.61 -1.80
C LYS A 47 6.38 -2.16 -1.37
N GLN A 48 6.16 -2.28 -0.05
CA GLN A 48 4.95 -2.85 0.59
C GLN A 48 4.63 -4.33 0.29
N ARG A 49 5.41 -5.01 -0.55
CA ARG A 49 5.24 -6.45 -0.81
C ARG A 49 6.16 -7.27 0.07
N VAL A 50 5.61 -8.28 0.73
CA VAL A 50 6.40 -9.33 1.40
C VAL A 50 7.27 -10.02 0.34
N CYS A 51 8.55 -10.10 0.60
CA CYS A 51 9.56 -10.67 -0.30
C CYS A 51 10.37 -11.79 0.36
N GLY A 52 10.16 -12.02 1.66
CA GLY A 52 10.84 -13.07 2.40
C GLY A 52 10.77 -12.85 3.90
N LEU A 53 11.85 -13.21 4.60
CA LEU A 53 11.89 -13.32 6.05
C LEU A 53 13.03 -12.48 6.64
N VAL A 54 12.88 -12.06 7.88
CA VAL A 54 13.90 -11.35 8.65
C VAL A 54 14.24 -12.13 9.91
N PHE A 55 15.53 -12.17 10.22
CA PHE A 55 16.07 -12.77 11.43
C PHE A 55 16.97 -11.76 12.16
N ARG A 56 16.96 -11.76 13.49
CA ARG A 56 17.89 -11.00 14.34
C ARG A 56 19.31 -11.57 14.30
N ARG A 57 19.43 -12.89 14.11
CA ARG A 57 20.71 -13.58 13.96
C ARG A 57 20.89 -14.09 12.55
N ARG A 58 22.12 -14.02 12.04
CA ARG A 58 22.46 -14.55 10.72
C ARG A 58 22.12 -16.04 10.66
N GLN A 59 21.35 -16.42 9.65
CA GLN A 59 21.00 -17.80 9.34
C GLN A 59 21.93 -18.33 8.23
N GLN A 60 22.24 -19.63 8.31
CA GLN A 60 22.91 -20.42 7.27
C GLN A 60 21.95 -21.52 6.79
N LEU A 61 20.80 -21.10 6.26
CA LEU A 61 19.75 -22.01 5.81
C LEU A 61 19.82 -22.14 4.28
N PRO A 62 19.96 -23.35 3.72
CA PRO A 62 20.20 -23.56 2.28
C PRO A 62 18.98 -23.23 1.40
N TRP A 63 17.85 -22.90 2.00
CA TRP A 63 16.61 -22.52 1.32
C TRP A 63 16.35 -21.00 1.35
N LEU A 64 17.32 -20.21 1.83
CA LEU A 64 17.24 -18.75 1.96
C LEU A 64 18.47 -18.07 1.34
N ASN A 65 18.24 -17.01 0.57
CA ASN A 65 19.28 -16.14 0.04
C ASN A 65 19.37 -14.86 0.87
N LEU A 66 20.54 -14.53 1.42
CA LEU A 66 20.73 -13.27 2.15
C LEU A 66 20.62 -12.09 1.18
N VAL A 67 19.73 -11.15 1.45
CA VAL A 67 19.50 -9.96 0.60
C VAL A 67 19.95 -8.67 1.26
N ARG A 68 19.85 -8.59 2.59
CA ARG A 68 20.30 -7.41 3.33
C ARG A 68 20.78 -7.79 4.73
N ALA A 69 21.84 -7.13 5.18
CA ALA A 69 22.30 -7.17 6.57
C ALA A 69 22.59 -5.75 7.04
N ASN A 70 22.15 -5.38 8.25
CA ASN A 70 22.39 -4.05 8.83
C ASN A 70 22.87 -4.08 10.29
N GLY A 71 23.67 -5.08 10.65
CA GLY A 71 24.22 -5.24 12.01
C GLY A 71 23.22 -5.78 13.04
N ASN A 72 21.96 -5.37 12.94
CA ASN A 72 20.88 -5.76 13.86
C ASN A 72 19.90 -6.79 13.26
N PHE A 73 19.80 -6.84 11.92
CA PHE A 73 18.87 -7.71 11.23
C PHE A 73 19.46 -8.25 9.92
N TYR A 74 18.98 -9.44 9.56
CA TYR A 74 19.34 -10.16 8.35
C TYR A 74 18.06 -10.51 7.59
N ALA A 75 17.89 -9.92 6.41
CA ALA A 75 16.75 -10.16 5.54
C ALA A 75 17.11 -11.16 4.44
N TYR A 76 16.21 -12.10 4.19
CA TYR A 76 16.40 -13.19 3.26
C TYR A 76 15.21 -13.29 2.29
N SER A 77 15.49 -13.69 1.05
CA SER A 77 14.48 -14.12 0.08
C SER A 77 14.48 -15.65 -0.04
N PRO A 78 13.37 -16.26 -0.48
CA PRO A 78 13.33 -17.70 -0.73
C PRO A 78 14.30 -18.12 -1.84
N GLN A 79 15.03 -19.22 -1.63
CA GLN A 79 15.81 -19.88 -2.67
C GLN A 79 14.97 -20.98 -3.33
N GLN A 80 14.45 -20.69 -4.53
CA GLN A 80 13.49 -21.54 -5.24
C GLN A 80 14.05 -22.90 -5.69
N GLY A 81 15.37 -23.10 -5.66
CA GLY A 81 16.02 -24.38 -5.95
C GLY A 81 15.85 -25.44 -4.84
N THR A 82 15.13 -25.13 -3.76
CA THR A 82 14.87 -26.06 -2.66
C THR A 82 13.37 -26.18 -2.43
N ALA A 83 12.89 -27.35 -1.98
CA ALA A 83 11.48 -27.57 -1.70
C ALA A 83 10.93 -26.55 -0.67
N LYS A 84 11.68 -26.28 0.40
CA LYS A 84 11.27 -25.33 1.44
C LYS A 84 11.32 -23.87 1.00
N GLY A 85 12.27 -23.51 0.15
CA GLY A 85 12.32 -22.17 -0.44
C GLY A 85 11.19 -21.97 -1.45
N TRP A 86 10.83 -23.00 -2.21
CA TRP A 86 9.67 -22.98 -3.10
C TRP A 86 8.37 -22.85 -2.32
N GLU A 87 8.19 -23.59 -1.22
CA GLU A 87 7.04 -23.47 -0.33
C GLU A 87 6.88 -22.03 0.20
N LEU A 88 7.96 -21.42 0.70
CA LEU A 88 7.94 -20.02 1.15
C LEU A 88 7.54 -19.08 0.01
N ALA A 89 8.15 -19.23 -1.18
CA ALA A 89 7.85 -18.41 -2.34
C ALA A 89 6.39 -18.55 -2.78
N ARG A 90 5.84 -19.77 -2.75
CA ARG A 90 4.45 -20.06 -3.07
C ARG A 90 3.50 -19.36 -2.10
N ARG A 91 3.73 -19.52 -0.78
CA ARG A 91 2.89 -18.89 0.24
C ARG A 91 2.89 -17.37 0.13
N ILE A 92 4.07 -16.76 -0.08
CA ILE A 92 4.18 -15.32 -0.31
C ILE A 92 3.35 -14.89 -1.52
N ARG A 93 3.34 -15.68 -2.59
CA ARG A 93 2.65 -15.35 -3.84
C ARG A 93 1.13 -15.54 -3.75
N GLU A 94 0.68 -16.59 -3.07
CA GLU A 94 -0.73 -17.01 -3.07
C GLU A 94 -1.54 -16.37 -1.94
N GLU A 95 -0.91 -15.97 -0.83
CA GLU A 95 -1.59 -15.28 0.27
C GLU A 95 -1.58 -13.76 0.00
N ASP A 96 -2.44 -13.29 -0.92
CA ASP A 96 -2.51 -11.88 -1.36
C ASP A 96 -2.63 -10.89 -0.20
N ILE A 97 -3.30 -11.28 0.89
CA ILE A 97 -3.45 -10.47 2.10
C ILE A 97 -2.11 -10.05 2.72
N LEU A 98 -1.03 -10.82 2.50
CA LEU A 98 0.33 -10.44 2.92
C LEU A 98 0.81 -9.15 2.27
N HIS A 99 0.26 -8.82 1.10
CA HIS A 99 0.64 -7.68 0.26
C HIS A 99 -0.33 -6.51 0.35
N PHE A 100 -1.27 -6.54 1.29
CA PHE A 100 -2.24 -5.47 1.46
C PHE A 100 -1.56 -4.10 1.58
N ASP A 101 -1.93 -3.20 0.67
CA ASP A 101 -1.54 -1.79 0.64
C ASP A 101 -2.83 -0.94 0.70
N PRO A 102 -3.08 -0.24 1.82
CA PRO A 102 -4.25 0.60 1.99
C PRO A 102 -4.43 1.63 0.87
N SER A 103 -3.34 2.20 0.37
CA SER A 103 -3.37 3.26 -0.63
C SER A 103 -3.88 2.74 -1.98
N VAL A 104 -3.40 1.57 -2.38
CA VAL A 104 -3.85 0.89 -3.60
C VAL A 104 -5.29 0.44 -3.43
N TYR A 105 -5.61 -0.15 -2.29
CA TYR A 105 -6.95 -0.63 -1.97
C TYR A 105 -8.00 0.48 -2.04
N VAL A 106 -7.75 1.65 -1.45
CA VAL A 106 -8.65 2.81 -1.53
C VAL A 106 -8.94 3.19 -2.98
N LEU A 107 -7.91 3.30 -3.82
CA LEU A 107 -8.07 3.70 -5.21
C LEU A 107 -8.84 2.67 -6.04
N GLU A 108 -8.56 1.38 -5.84
CA GLU A 108 -9.24 0.28 -6.54
C GLU A 108 -10.69 0.14 -6.09
N ARG A 109 -10.90 0.08 -4.78
CA ARG A 109 -12.20 -0.18 -4.16
C ARG A 109 -13.22 0.94 -4.41
N LEU A 110 -12.74 2.17 -4.57
CA LEU A 110 -13.55 3.34 -4.88
C LEU A 110 -13.51 3.74 -6.36
N LEU A 111 -12.79 3.01 -7.22
CA LEU A 111 -12.63 3.30 -8.65
C LEU A 111 -12.11 4.73 -8.93
N LEU A 112 -11.16 5.20 -8.11
CA LEU A 112 -10.57 6.54 -8.19
C LEU A 112 -9.20 6.57 -8.92
N GLN A 113 -8.83 5.45 -9.55
CA GLN A 113 -7.61 5.36 -10.35
C GLN A 113 -7.73 6.23 -11.59
N ARG A 114 -6.74 7.10 -11.80
CA ARG A 114 -6.62 7.93 -12.99
C ARG A 114 -5.16 8.15 -13.31
N THR A 115 -4.81 8.02 -14.59
CA THR A 115 -3.48 8.35 -15.09
C THR A 115 -3.58 9.45 -16.13
N VAL A 116 -2.77 10.49 -15.98
CA VAL A 116 -2.68 11.61 -16.92
C VAL A 116 -1.24 11.77 -17.37
N VAL A 117 -1.03 11.97 -18.66
CA VAL A 117 0.28 12.29 -19.23
C VAL A 117 0.29 13.75 -19.64
N ASP A 118 1.24 14.53 -19.12
CA ASP A 118 1.40 15.95 -19.43
C ASP A 118 2.89 16.30 -19.51
N MET A 119 3.30 16.96 -20.60
CA MET A 119 4.69 17.34 -20.90
C MET A 119 5.69 16.19 -20.70
N GLY A 120 5.34 14.96 -21.09
CA GLY A 120 6.22 13.78 -20.93
C GLY A 120 6.28 13.21 -19.50
N HIS A 121 5.53 13.77 -18.55
CA HIS A 121 5.41 13.26 -17.19
C HIS A 121 4.09 12.51 -17.01
N THR A 122 4.16 11.36 -16.34
CA THR A 122 2.97 10.59 -15.93
C THR A 122 2.58 10.95 -14.50
N TYR A 123 1.35 11.41 -14.33
CA TYR A 123 0.73 11.71 -13.05
C TYR A 123 -0.35 10.67 -12.75
N LYS A 124 -0.41 10.20 -11.50
CA LYS A 124 -1.34 9.15 -11.05
C LYS A 124 -2.11 9.60 -9.83
N SER A 125 -3.33 9.07 -9.68
CA SER A 125 -4.07 9.20 -8.41
C SER A 125 -3.25 8.66 -7.25
N GLN A 126 -3.40 9.30 -6.09
CA GLN A 126 -2.78 8.90 -4.83
C GLN A 126 -3.85 8.84 -3.76
N ALA A 127 -3.73 7.88 -2.84
CA ALA A 127 -4.57 7.81 -1.67
C ALA A 127 -3.74 7.54 -0.41
N GLY A 128 -4.33 7.81 0.74
CA GLY A 128 -3.74 7.54 2.04
C GLY A 128 -4.78 7.58 3.14
N ILE A 129 -4.37 7.14 4.32
CA ILE A 129 -5.21 7.12 5.51
C ILE A 129 -4.37 7.65 6.66
N THR A 130 -4.89 8.66 7.35
CA THR A 130 -4.29 9.15 8.59
C THR A 130 -5.37 9.75 9.47
N ASN A 131 -5.18 9.66 10.79
CA ASN A 131 -6.12 10.20 11.78
C ASN A 131 -7.59 9.78 11.54
N GLY A 132 -7.83 8.55 11.08
CA GLY A 132 -9.18 8.04 10.80
C GLY A 132 -9.86 8.66 9.58
N GLN A 133 -9.10 9.29 8.67
CA GLN A 133 -9.63 9.90 7.46
C GLN A 133 -8.96 9.37 6.21
N ILE A 134 -9.75 9.19 5.16
CA ILE A 134 -9.27 8.86 3.81
C ILE A 134 -8.90 10.14 3.08
N PHE A 135 -7.76 10.10 2.39
CA PHE A 135 -7.28 11.19 1.55
C PHE A 135 -7.09 10.70 0.14
N VAL A 136 -7.53 11.49 -0.85
CA VAL A 136 -7.31 11.16 -2.27
C VAL A 136 -6.86 12.40 -3.04
N SER A 137 -5.85 12.27 -3.89
CA SER A 137 -5.43 13.26 -4.87
C SER A 137 -5.63 12.69 -6.27
N ILE A 138 -6.34 13.39 -7.14
CA ILE A 138 -6.66 12.96 -8.50
C ILE A 138 -6.07 13.98 -9.50
N PRO A 139 -5.19 13.55 -10.44
CA PRO A 139 -4.55 14.46 -11.39
C PRO A 139 -5.44 14.81 -12.58
N GLY A 140 -5.18 15.99 -13.16
CA GLY A 140 -5.84 16.51 -14.36
C GLY A 140 -7.22 17.10 -14.09
N GLY A 141 -7.72 17.88 -15.05
CA GLY A 141 -9.00 18.57 -14.92
C GLY A 141 -10.21 17.63 -15.04
N LYS A 142 -11.34 18.08 -14.49
CA LYS A 142 -12.64 17.38 -14.54
C LYS A 142 -13.25 17.31 -15.94
N LYS A 143 -12.84 18.20 -16.84
CA LYS A 143 -13.27 18.16 -18.25
C LYS A 143 -12.57 16.99 -18.94
N HIS A 144 -13.37 16.11 -19.54
CA HIS A 144 -12.84 15.01 -20.33
C HIS A 144 -12.13 15.55 -21.57
N ILE A 145 -10.85 15.23 -21.73
CA ILE A 145 -10.07 15.53 -22.93
C ILE A 145 -9.93 14.23 -23.73
N ALA A 146 -10.18 14.30 -25.04
CA ALA A 146 -10.05 13.14 -25.92
C ALA A 146 -8.64 12.51 -25.81
N GLY A 147 -8.58 11.22 -25.49
CA GLY A 147 -7.31 10.49 -25.27
C GLY A 147 -6.82 10.46 -23.82
N SER A 148 -7.58 10.96 -22.86
CA SER A 148 -7.30 10.84 -21.42
C SER A 148 -8.35 10.01 -20.69
N ASP A 149 -7.97 9.36 -19.58
CA ASP A 149 -8.93 8.67 -18.71
C ASP A 149 -10.03 9.66 -18.26
N PRO A 150 -11.30 9.25 -18.14
CA PRO A 150 -12.36 10.09 -17.60
C PRO A 150 -12.15 10.44 -16.14
N PHE A 151 -12.74 11.55 -15.69
CA PHE A 151 -12.63 11.95 -14.28
C PHE A 151 -13.53 11.01 -13.48
N PRO A 152 -13.02 10.35 -12.42
CA PRO A 152 -13.79 9.33 -11.74
C PRO A 152 -14.95 9.95 -10.97
N THR A 153 -16.01 9.14 -10.77
CA THR A 153 -17.13 9.52 -9.94
C THR A 153 -16.71 9.52 -8.47
N ILE A 154 -16.83 10.67 -7.81
CA ILE A 154 -16.42 10.83 -6.42
C ILE A 154 -17.56 10.41 -5.49
N PRO A 155 -17.33 9.47 -4.55
CA PRO A 155 -18.28 9.17 -3.48
C PRO A 155 -18.69 10.43 -2.70
N GLY A 156 -19.99 10.58 -2.38
CA GLY A 156 -20.51 11.79 -1.74
C GLY A 156 -19.97 12.10 -0.34
N TRP A 157 -19.26 11.16 0.29
CA TRP A 157 -18.58 11.34 1.58
C TRP A 157 -17.10 11.76 1.44
N LEU A 158 -16.58 11.83 0.22
CA LEU A 158 -15.28 12.42 -0.12
C LEU A 158 -15.49 13.88 -0.54
N TYR A 159 -15.12 14.81 0.33
CA TYR A 159 -15.28 16.24 0.12
C TYR A 159 -14.05 16.81 -0.58
N GLU A 160 -14.26 17.55 -1.66
CA GLU A 160 -13.18 18.29 -2.31
C GLU A 160 -12.72 19.43 -1.42
N VAL A 161 -11.41 19.58 -1.27
CA VAL A 161 -10.79 20.60 -0.44
C VAL A 161 -9.63 21.28 -1.17
N PRO A 162 -9.27 22.50 -0.77
CA PRO A 162 -8.03 23.14 -1.20
C PRO A 162 -6.78 22.33 -0.79
N ALA A 163 -5.69 22.48 -1.55
CA ALA A 163 -4.44 21.74 -1.35
C ALA A 163 -3.83 21.95 0.05
N ASN A 164 -3.94 23.16 0.61
CA ASN A 164 -3.45 23.48 1.95
C ASN A 164 -4.25 22.74 3.03
N GLU A 165 -5.58 22.68 2.96
CA GLU A 165 -6.40 21.90 3.90
C GLU A 165 -6.06 20.41 3.80
N TRP A 166 -5.83 19.90 2.58
CA TRP A 166 -5.40 18.52 2.36
C TRP A 166 -4.05 18.20 2.98
N LEU A 167 -3.09 19.13 2.96
CA LEU A 167 -1.78 18.95 3.61
C LEU A 167 -1.88 19.01 5.14
N VAL A 168 -2.63 19.98 5.69
CA VAL A 168 -2.85 20.10 7.14
C VAL A 168 -3.53 18.86 7.69
N ALA A 169 -4.55 18.35 7.01
CA ALA A 169 -5.26 17.15 7.44
C ALA A 169 -4.38 15.88 7.42
N GLN A 170 -3.29 15.89 6.65
CA GLN A 170 -2.26 14.85 6.69
C GLN A 170 -1.23 15.01 7.81
N GLY A 171 -1.35 16.05 8.64
CA GLY A 171 -0.36 16.40 9.68
C GLY A 171 0.92 17.01 9.12
N ARG A 172 0.88 17.61 7.92
CA ARG A 172 2.03 18.34 7.35
C ARG A 172 1.87 19.82 7.66
N GLU A 173 2.93 20.44 8.18
CA GLU A 173 2.99 21.89 8.32
C GLU A 173 2.97 22.55 6.94
N VAL A 174 2.11 23.56 6.78
CA VAL A 174 2.06 24.40 5.60
C VAL A 174 2.87 25.65 5.94
N ALA A 175 4.04 25.80 5.30
CA ALA A 175 4.91 26.97 5.43
C ALA A 175 4.29 28.20 4.74
#